data_AF-A0A352IU75-F1
#
_entry.id   AF-A0A352IU75-F1
#
_cell.length_a   1.000
_cell.length_b   1.000
_cell.length_c   1.000
_cell.angle_alpha   90.00
_cell.angle_beta   90.00
_cell.angle_gamma   90.00
#
_symmetry.space_group_name_H-M   'P 1'
#
loop_
_entity.id
_entity.type
_entity.pdbx_description
1 polymer ?
#
loop_
_entity_poly.entity_id
_entity_poly.type
_entity_poly.pdbx_seq_one_letter_code
_entity_poly.pdbx_strand_id
1 'polypeptide(L)'
;DDVCVSNTNRQLHALEGQYGRTKTDAMADRLRAINPEADIRVHFGFLTTKNVSELITEDMTGVIDAIDSVKAKAALIAHCQRRKIPLVCAGGAGGQIDPTQIQVADLSKTTQDPLLAKVRNLLRREYGFSRNPKRRFGIEAVYSLEQLTYPAGDGEVCLQKPATDGPVRLDCASGFGAASPVTASFGLFAASRLLNRIARRANQ
;
A
#
# COMPACT_ATOMS: atom_id res chain seq x y z
N ASP A 1 8.57 -2.82 12.25
CA ASP A 1 9.08 -3.92 11.42
C ASP A 1 10.55 -3.80 11.18
N ASP A 2 11.23 -4.94 11.26
CA ASP A 2 12.64 -5.08 10.93
C ASP A 2 12.81 -5.73 9.56
N VAL A 3 13.97 -5.49 8.95
CA VAL A 3 14.35 -6.11 7.67
C VAL A 3 14.59 -7.60 7.92
N CYS A 4 13.81 -8.45 7.25
CA CYS A 4 13.94 -9.90 7.35
C CYS A 4 14.44 -10.50 6.03
N VAL A 5 15.15 -11.63 6.11
CA VAL A 5 15.61 -12.39 4.93
C VAL A 5 14.44 -12.76 4.01
N SER A 6 13.26 -13.01 4.57
CA SER A 6 12.04 -13.31 3.80
C SER A 6 11.49 -12.11 2.99
N ASN A 7 12.09 -10.93 3.12
CA ASN A 7 11.70 -9.73 2.37
C ASN A 7 12.47 -9.55 1.05
N THR A 8 13.56 -10.31 0.84
CA THR A 8 14.49 -10.18 -0.29
C THR A 8 13.82 -10.25 -1.67
N ASN A 9 12.74 -11.01 -1.82
CA ASN A 9 12.03 -11.14 -3.09
C ASN A 9 11.25 -9.88 -3.53
N ARG A 10 11.04 -8.89 -2.65
CA ARG A 10 10.09 -7.79 -2.89
C ARG A 10 10.38 -6.46 -2.20
N GLN A 11 11.42 -6.36 -1.38
CA GLN A 11 11.71 -5.11 -0.63
C GLN A 11 13.14 -4.67 -0.86
N LEU A 12 13.30 -3.43 -1.36
CA LEU A 12 14.58 -2.87 -1.79
C LEU A 12 15.65 -2.84 -0.69
N HIS A 13 15.24 -2.63 0.57
CA HIS A 13 16.15 -2.56 1.73
C HIS A 13 16.62 -3.94 2.22
N ALA A 14 16.07 -5.05 1.69
CA ALA A 14 16.37 -6.41 2.15
C ALA A 14 17.65 -6.93 1.47
N LEU A 15 18.78 -6.35 1.87
CA LEU A 15 20.12 -6.68 1.41
C LEU A 15 20.93 -7.32 2.54
N GLU A 16 21.94 -8.12 2.19
CA GLU A 16 22.95 -8.56 3.15
C GLU A 16 23.57 -7.36 3.89
N GLY A 17 23.79 -7.52 5.20
CA GLY A 17 24.21 -6.44 6.10
C GLY A 17 23.09 -5.51 6.59
N GLN A 18 21.86 -5.61 6.05
CA GLN A 18 20.70 -4.83 6.52
C GLN A 18 19.72 -5.64 7.38
N TYR A 19 19.82 -6.97 7.39
CA TYR A 19 18.93 -7.84 8.17
C TYR A 19 18.97 -7.52 9.66
N GLY A 20 17.80 -7.50 10.30
CA GLY A 20 17.64 -7.16 11.73
C GLY A 20 17.59 -5.66 12.03
N ARG A 21 17.94 -4.78 11.09
CA ARG A 21 17.73 -3.33 11.24
C ARG A 21 16.26 -2.97 11.07
N THR A 22 15.82 -1.85 11.64
CA THR A 22 14.47 -1.35 11.35
C THR A 22 14.36 -1.00 9.86
N LYS A 23 13.22 -1.32 9.24
CA LYS A 23 13.00 -1.01 7.81
C LYS A 23 13.09 0.49 7.54
N THR A 24 12.65 1.31 8.50
CA THR A 24 12.64 2.76 8.42
C THR A 24 14.04 3.35 8.41
N ASP A 25 14.94 2.86 9.27
CA ASP A 25 16.31 3.39 9.33
C ASP A 25 17.11 2.96 8.09
N ALA A 26 16.98 1.70 7.67
CA ALA A 26 17.63 1.20 6.45
C ALA A 26 17.22 2.02 5.21
N MET A 27 15.93 2.39 5.10
CA MET A 27 15.46 3.26 4.03
C MET A 27 15.92 4.71 4.18
N ALA A 28 15.95 5.25 5.40
CA ALA A 28 16.38 6.61 5.63
C ALA A 28 17.86 6.81 5.26
N ASP A 29 18.73 5.88 5.65
CA ASP A 29 20.15 5.89 5.26
C ASP A 29 20.31 5.86 3.74
N ARG A 30 19.55 4.98 3.08
CA ARG A 30 19.56 4.90 1.62
C ARG A 30 19.11 6.21 0.98
N LEU A 31 18.03 6.83 1.47
CA LEU A 31 17.52 8.09 0.91
C LEU A 31 18.52 9.24 1.10
N ARG A 32 19.18 9.33 2.27
CA ARG A 32 20.26 10.32 2.50
C ARG A 32 21.47 10.07 1.62
N ALA A 33 21.79 8.81 1.34
CA ALA A 33 22.86 8.47 0.39
C ALA A 33 22.51 8.84 -1.06
N ILE A 34 21.21 8.85 -1.43
CA ILE A 34 20.74 9.32 -2.75
C ILE A 34 20.76 10.85 -2.83
N ASN A 35 20.27 11.53 -1.80
CA ASN A 35 20.28 12.99 -1.71
C ASN A 35 20.61 13.44 -0.28
N PRO A 36 21.86 13.88 -0.02
CA PRO A 36 22.28 14.34 1.31
C PRO A 36 21.57 15.60 1.81
N GLU A 37 20.99 16.40 0.91
CA GLU A 37 20.27 17.63 1.26
C GLU A 37 18.80 17.38 1.64
N ALA A 38 18.29 16.16 1.44
CA ALA A 38 16.91 15.83 1.77
C ALA A 38 16.69 15.76 3.30
N ASP A 39 15.67 16.47 3.80
CA ASP A 39 15.20 16.33 5.19
C ASP A 39 14.40 15.03 5.35
N ILE A 40 15.09 13.95 5.73
CA ILE A 40 14.49 12.63 5.95
C ILE A 40 14.16 12.43 7.43
N ARG A 41 12.86 12.47 7.74
CA ARG A 41 12.32 12.23 9.09
C ARG A 41 11.77 10.82 9.22
N VAL A 42 12.23 10.10 10.23
CA VAL A 42 11.80 8.73 10.53
C VAL A 42 10.82 8.74 11.68
N HIS A 43 9.68 8.06 11.49
CA HIS A 43 8.74 7.77 12.56
C HIS A 43 8.69 6.26 12.76
N PHE A 44 9.32 5.78 13.83
CA PHE A 44 9.29 4.36 14.18
C PHE A 44 8.00 4.05 14.97
N GLY A 45 7.05 3.42 14.28
CA GLY A 45 5.79 3.01 14.89
C GLY A 45 4.75 2.65 13.84
N PHE A 46 3.62 2.13 14.31
CA PHE A 46 2.47 1.86 13.45
C PHE A 46 1.50 3.03 13.45
N LEU A 47 0.94 3.33 12.29
CA LEU A 47 -0.19 4.24 12.18
C LEU A 47 -1.44 3.54 12.71
N THR A 48 -2.19 4.25 13.56
CA THR A 48 -3.40 3.77 14.23
C THR A 48 -4.48 4.85 14.15
N THR A 49 -5.71 4.49 14.49
CA THR A 49 -6.81 5.45 14.61
C THR A 49 -6.56 6.52 15.68
N LYS A 50 -5.67 6.27 16.64
CA LYS A 50 -5.40 7.18 17.77
C LYS A 50 -4.31 8.21 17.46
N ASN A 51 -3.35 7.88 16.59
CA ASN A 51 -2.20 8.75 16.29
C ASN A 51 -2.21 9.33 14.87
N VAL A 52 -3.16 8.94 14.00
CA VAL A 52 -3.20 9.43 12.61
C VAL A 52 -3.26 10.95 12.50
N SER A 53 -3.97 11.62 13.42
CA SER A 53 -4.08 13.08 13.42
C SER A 53 -2.84 13.82 13.89
N GLU A 54 -2.00 13.14 14.66
CA GLU A 54 -0.71 13.67 15.12
C GLU A 54 0.36 13.49 14.03
N LEU A 55 0.36 12.33 13.38
CA LEU A 55 1.38 11.96 12.40
C LEU A 55 1.13 12.54 11.00
N ILE A 56 -0.14 12.74 10.62
CA ILE A 56 -0.52 13.17 9.28
C ILE A 56 -1.23 14.51 9.36
N THR A 57 -0.48 15.55 9.04
CA THR A 57 -0.87 16.95 9.25
C THR A 57 -1.13 17.66 7.93
N GLU A 58 -1.83 18.79 7.98
CA GLU A 58 -2.32 19.51 6.78
C GLU A 58 -1.20 20.22 5.99
N ASP A 59 -0.02 20.38 6.58
CA ASP A 59 1.20 20.89 5.93
C ASP A 59 1.84 19.86 4.98
N MET A 60 1.45 18.59 5.04
CA MET A 60 1.92 17.58 4.11
C MET A 60 1.38 17.84 2.69
N THR A 61 2.28 17.99 1.72
CA THR A 61 1.91 18.18 0.31
C THR A 61 1.15 16.96 -0.26
N GLY A 62 1.42 15.78 0.28
CA GLY A 62 0.67 14.58 -0.02
C GLY A 62 1.20 13.33 0.66
N VAL A 63 0.41 12.27 0.59
CA VAL A 63 0.68 10.99 1.26
C VAL A 63 0.59 9.84 0.27
N ILE A 64 1.55 8.91 0.35
CA ILE A 64 1.50 7.61 -0.32
C ILE A 64 1.17 6.56 0.75
N ASP A 65 0.07 5.85 0.56
CA ASP A 65 -0.35 4.79 1.46
C ASP A 65 0.03 3.41 0.92
N ALA A 66 1.07 2.82 1.51
CA ALA A 66 1.55 1.46 1.25
C ALA A 66 1.29 0.50 2.43
N ILE A 67 0.29 0.78 3.27
CA ILE A 67 -0.07 -0.05 4.43
C ILE A 67 -0.84 -1.31 3.99
N ASP A 68 -0.55 -2.45 4.62
CA ASP A 68 -1.23 -3.74 4.40
C ASP A 68 -2.37 -4.02 5.41
N SER A 69 -2.33 -3.39 6.59
CA SER A 69 -3.38 -3.48 7.62
C SER A 69 -4.64 -2.69 7.22
N VAL A 70 -5.75 -3.41 7.02
CA VAL A 70 -7.07 -2.84 6.65
C VAL A 70 -7.50 -1.69 7.57
N LYS A 71 -7.33 -1.83 8.90
CA LYS A 71 -7.79 -0.85 9.88
C LYS A 71 -6.98 0.45 9.80
N ALA A 72 -5.65 0.34 9.80
CA ALA A 72 -4.76 1.50 9.71
C ALA A 72 -4.93 2.22 8.36
N LYS A 73 -5.04 1.45 7.27
CA LYS A 73 -5.27 1.95 5.92
C LYS A 73 -6.57 2.76 5.81
N ALA A 74 -7.68 2.21 6.31
CA ALA A 74 -8.96 2.91 6.31
C ALA A 74 -8.93 4.17 7.19
N ALA A 75 -8.26 4.12 8.34
CA ALA A 75 -8.10 5.29 9.22
C ALA A 75 -7.34 6.43 8.51
N LEU A 76 -6.23 6.11 7.83
CA LEU A 76 -5.45 7.05 7.05
C LEU A 76 -6.28 7.68 5.92
N ILE A 77 -6.95 6.84 5.12
CA ILE A 77 -7.80 7.30 4.01
C ILE A 77 -8.89 8.25 4.51
N ALA A 78 -9.60 7.87 5.57
CA ALA A 78 -10.67 8.68 6.13
C ALA A 78 -10.17 9.99 6.75
N HIS A 79 -8.98 9.99 7.34
CA HIS A 79 -8.35 11.20 7.88
C HIS A 79 -7.95 12.16 6.76
N CYS A 80 -7.19 11.69 5.76
CA CYS A 80 -6.76 12.51 4.63
C CYS A 80 -7.95 13.07 3.84
N GLN A 81 -9.01 12.28 3.63
CA GLN A 81 -10.21 12.75 2.93
C GLN A 81 -10.90 13.90 3.70
N ARG A 82 -11.08 13.75 5.02
CA ARG A 82 -11.71 14.77 5.87
C ARG A 82 -10.90 16.07 5.93
N ARG A 83 -9.57 15.95 5.96
CA ARG A 83 -8.64 17.09 6.01
C ARG A 83 -8.20 17.61 4.63
N LYS A 84 -8.72 17.04 3.54
CA LYS A 84 -8.38 17.39 2.15
C LYS A 84 -6.89 17.23 1.80
N ILE A 85 -6.17 16.37 2.53
CA ILE A 85 -4.76 16.03 2.27
C ILE A 85 -4.71 15.10 1.05
N PRO A 86 -3.90 15.40 0.01
CA PRO A 86 -3.73 14.51 -1.14
C PRO A 86 -3.23 13.14 -0.72
N LEU A 87 -3.88 12.09 -1.22
CA LEU A 87 -3.54 10.71 -0.92
C LEU A 87 -3.62 9.87 -2.20
N VAL A 88 -2.61 9.02 -2.40
CA VAL A 88 -2.66 7.89 -3.32
C VAL A 88 -2.47 6.62 -2.52
N CYS A 89 -3.39 5.67 -2.66
CA CYS A 89 -3.40 4.41 -1.93
C CYS A 89 -2.91 3.27 -2.84
N ALA A 90 -2.08 2.36 -2.34
CA ALA A 90 -1.72 1.12 -3.02
C ALA A 90 -2.57 -0.06 -2.50
N GLY A 91 -3.01 -0.90 -3.43
CA GLY A 91 -3.68 -2.17 -3.16
C GLY A 91 -2.72 -3.31 -2.79
N GLY A 92 -3.26 -4.53 -2.79
CA GLY A 92 -2.48 -5.74 -2.60
C GLY A 92 -1.74 -6.14 -3.88
N ALA A 93 -0.42 -6.25 -3.80
CA ALA A 93 0.46 -6.66 -4.91
C ALA A 93 1.01 -8.11 -4.77
N GLY A 94 0.57 -8.85 -3.76
CA GLY A 94 0.88 -10.27 -3.62
C GLY A 94 0.00 -11.13 -4.53
N GLY A 95 0.47 -12.30 -4.95
CA GLY A 95 -0.26 -13.25 -5.80
C GLY A 95 -0.39 -12.79 -7.25
N GLN A 96 0.45 -11.85 -7.68
CA GLN A 96 0.41 -11.21 -8.99
C GLN A 96 1.81 -11.26 -9.62
N ILE A 97 1.88 -11.49 -10.93
CA ILE A 97 3.13 -11.61 -11.69
C ILE A 97 3.20 -10.67 -12.90
N ASP A 98 2.08 -10.10 -13.36
CA ASP A 98 2.03 -9.29 -14.57
C ASP A 98 1.92 -7.79 -14.25
N PRO A 99 3.03 -7.03 -14.31
CA PRO A 99 3.00 -5.60 -14.04
C PRO A 99 2.23 -4.80 -15.10
N THR A 100 1.94 -5.36 -16.28
CA THR A 100 1.20 -4.65 -17.34
C THR A 100 -0.30 -4.48 -17.00
N GLN A 101 -0.81 -5.26 -16.06
CA GLN A 101 -2.20 -5.19 -15.59
C GLN A 101 -2.42 -4.18 -14.45
N ILE A 102 -1.36 -3.48 -14.02
CA ILE A 102 -1.45 -2.42 -13.00
C ILE A 102 -2.20 -1.21 -13.56
N GLN A 103 -3.18 -0.74 -12.81
CA GLN A 103 -4.03 0.40 -13.15
C GLN A 103 -4.20 1.36 -11.97
N VAL A 104 -4.66 2.56 -12.28
CA VAL A 104 -5.04 3.58 -11.30
C VAL A 104 -6.50 3.94 -11.52
N ALA A 105 -7.32 3.79 -10.48
CA ALA A 105 -8.73 4.14 -10.52
C ALA A 105 -9.18 4.76 -9.18
N ASP A 106 -10.42 5.24 -9.12
CA ASP A 106 -11.02 5.58 -7.83
C ASP A 106 -11.12 4.33 -6.96
N LEU A 107 -10.78 4.45 -5.68
CA LEU A 107 -10.83 3.36 -4.70
C LEU A 107 -12.18 2.66 -4.70
N SER A 108 -13.30 3.37 -4.96
CA SER A 108 -14.63 2.76 -5.01
C SER A 108 -14.83 1.78 -6.18
N LYS A 109 -13.95 1.82 -7.18
CA LYS A 109 -14.04 1.09 -8.46
C LYS A 109 -13.03 -0.05 -8.62
N THR A 110 -12.06 -0.18 -7.73
CA THR A 110 -11.04 -1.24 -7.81
C THR A 110 -11.68 -2.64 -7.70
N THR A 111 -11.21 -3.57 -8.51
CA THR A 111 -11.63 -4.98 -8.60
C THR A 111 -10.42 -5.90 -8.35
N GLN A 112 -10.64 -7.22 -8.25
CA GLN A 112 -9.59 -8.24 -8.05
C GLN A 112 -8.62 -8.02 -6.86
N ASP A 113 -8.99 -7.14 -5.93
CA ASP A 113 -8.17 -6.78 -4.78
C ASP A 113 -8.95 -6.97 -3.46
N PRO A 114 -8.70 -8.07 -2.72
CA PRO A 114 -9.33 -8.35 -1.43
C PRO A 114 -8.96 -7.35 -0.33
N LEU A 115 -7.76 -6.76 -0.35
CA LEU A 115 -7.34 -5.75 0.62
C LEU A 115 -8.19 -4.51 0.45
N LEU A 116 -8.25 -3.97 -0.77
CA LEU A 116 -9.06 -2.79 -1.08
C LEU A 116 -10.55 -3.07 -0.92
N ALA A 117 -11.03 -4.28 -1.19
CA ALA A 117 -12.42 -4.66 -0.92
C ALA A 117 -12.76 -4.55 0.57
N LYS A 118 -11.90 -5.09 1.45
CA LYS A 118 -12.06 -4.98 2.92
C LYS A 118 -11.99 -3.52 3.38
N VAL A 119 -11.07 -2.73 2.83
CA VAL A 119 -10.92 -1.31 3.12
C VAL A 119 -12.17 -0.53 2.71
N ARG A 120 -12.70 -0.73 1.49
CA ARG A 120 -13.96 -0.11 1.04
C ARG A 120 -15.12 -0.44 1.97
N ASN A 121 -15.23 -1.70 2.40
CA ASN A 121 -16.29 -2.13 3.32
C ASN A 121 -16.16 -1.45 4.68
N LEU A 122 -14.95 -1.33 5.21
CA LEU A 122 -14.67 -0.66 6.47
C LEU A 122 -14.97 0.84 6.40
N LEU A 123 -14.53 1.51 5.33
CA LEU A 123 -14.80 2.93 5.07
C LEU A 123 -16.30 3.24 5.03
N ARG A 124 -17.10 2.38 4.40
CA ARG A 124 -18.57 2.51 4.36
C ARG A 124 -19.23 2.28 5.71
N ARG A 125 -18.71 1.35 6.50
CA ARG A 125 -19.30 0.96 7.79
C ARG A 125 -18.98 1.96 8.89
N GLU A 126 -17.74 2.43 8.97
CA GLU A 126 -17.22 3.15 10.14
C GLU A 126 -16.89 4.62 9.86
N TYR A 127 -16.71 5.01 8.59
CA TYR A 127 -16.26 6.36 8.23
C TYR A 127 -17.24 7.12 7.32
N GLY A 128 -18.45 6.59 7.11
CA GLY A 128 -19.51 7.30 6.38
C GLY A 128 -19.33 7.40 4.86
N PHE A 129 -18.43 6.61 4.26
CA PHE A 129 -18.26 6.60 2.81
C PHE A 129 -19.50 6.04 2.11
N SER A 130 -19.79 6.55 0.91
CA SER A 130 -21.02 6.20 0.20
C SER A 130 -21.13 4.71 -0.13
N ARG A 131 -22.32 4.14 0.10
CA ARG A 131 -22.67 2.78 -0.35
C ARG A 131 -23.21 2.76 -1.78
N ASN A 132 -23.52 3.93 -2.36
CA ASN A 132 -24.03 4.03 -3.72
C ASN A 132 -22.90 3.72 -4.72
N PRO A 133 -23.02 2.65 -5.55
CA PRO A 133 -21.98 2.24 -6.47
C PRO A 133 -21.70 3.28 -7.58
N LYS A 134 -22.63 4.21 -7.84
CA LYS A 134 -22.42 5.31 -8.79
C LYS A 134 -21.53 6.42 -8.23
N ARG A 135 -21.41 6.55 -6.90
CA ARG A 135 -20.57 7.58 -6.27
C ARG A 135 -19.11 7.13 -6.18
N ARG A 136 -18.21 8.10 -6.38
CA ARG A 136 -16.75 7.95 -6.21
C ARG A 136 -16.34 8.31 -4.79
N PHE A 137 -15.25 7.74 -4.30
CA PHE A 137 -14.67 8.11 -3.01
C PHE A 137 -13.78 9.35 -3.12
N GLY A 138 -13.28 9.67 -4.32
CA GLY A 138 -12.33 10.75 -4.54
C GLY A 138 -10.91 10.38 -4.08
N ILE A 139 -10.62 9.09 -3.98
CA ILE A 139 -9.32 8.55 -3.53
C ILE A 139 -8.77 7.73 -4.67
N GLU A 140 -7.58 8.07 -5.17
CA GLU A 140 -6.92 7.28 -6.20
C GLU A 140 -6.26 6.05 -5.58
N ALA A 141 -6.44 4.90 -6.22
CA ALA A 141 -5.89 3.63 -5.80
C ALA A 141 -5.15 2.96 -6.96
N VAL A 142 -3.91 2.51 -6.69
CA VAL A 142 -3.13 1.64 -7.57
C VAL A 142 -3.51 0.20 -7.26
N TYR A 143 -3.92 -0.57 -8.27
CA TYR A 143 -4.35 -1.95 -8.15
C TYR A 143 -4.08 -2.72 -9.45
N SER A 144 -4.18 -4.04 -9.45
CA SER A 144 -4.07 -4.86 -10.67
C SER A 144 -5.41 -5.47 -11.04
N LEU A 145 -5.66 -5.63 -12.34
CA LEU A 145 -6.77 -6.46 -12.84
C LEU A 145 -6.46 -7.96 -12.82
N GLU A 146 -5.20 -8.32 -12.56
CA GLU A 146 -4.75 -9.70 -12.53
C GLU A 146 -5.45 -10.48 -11.43
N GLN A 147 -5.93 -11.68 -11.77
CA GLN A 147 -6.50 -12.59 -10.79
C GLN A 147 -5.39 -13.11 -9.87
N LEU A 148 -5.66 -13.08 -8.56
CA LEU A 148 -4.71 -13.57 -7.56
C LEU A 148 -4.43 -15.06 -7.70
N THR A 149 -3.15 -15.41 -7.64
CA THR A 149 -2.63 -16.78 -7.55
C THR A 149 -2.34 -17.14 -6.09
N TYR A 150 -2.61 -18.39 -5.72
CA TYR A 150 -2.46 -18.94 -4.38
C TYR A 150 -1.51 -20.14 -4.41
N PRO A 151 -0.67 -20.34 -3.38
CA PRO A 151 0.15 -21.54 -3.29
C PRO A 151 -0.72 -22.80 -3.12
N ALA A 152 -0.41 -23.84 -3.87
CA ALA A 152 -1.00 -25.17 -3.74
C ALA A 152 -0.11 -26.09 -2.89
N GLY A 153 -0.69 -27.16 -2.34
CA GLY A 153 0.00 -28.06 -1.41
C GLY A 153 1.04 -28.98 -2.06
N ASP A 154 1.05 -29.06 -3.38
CA ASP A 154 1.97 -29.82 -4.24
C ASP A 154 3.18 -29.01 -4.71
N GLY A 155 3.30 -27.75 -4.27
CA GLY A 155 4.37 -26.83 -4.69
C GLY A 155 4.04 -26.01 -5.94
N GLU A 156 2.89 -26.24 -6.56
CA GLU A 156 2.38 -25.44 -7.67
C GLU A 156 1.60 -24.20 -7.17
N VAL A 157 1.03 -23.44 -8.10
CA VAL A 157 0.08 -22.35 -7.81
C VAL A 157 -1.28 -22.64 -8.42
N CYS A 158 -2.34 -22.14 -7.78
CA CYS A 158 -3.70 -22.27 -8.26
C CYS A 158 -4.47 -20.95 -8.15
N LEU A 159 -5.61 -20.86 -8.86
CA LEU A 159 -6.51 -19.71 -8.81
C LEU A 159 -7.58 -19.85 -7.71
N GLN A 160 -7.71 -21.04 -7.14
CA GLN A 160 -8.71 -21.33 -6.13
C GLN A 160 -8.21 -20.86 -4.77
N LYS A 161 -9.01 -20.00 -4.15
CA LYS A 161 -8.72 -19.54 -2.79
C LYS A 161 -8.70 -20.75 -1.83
N PRO A 162 -7.63 -20.92 -1.02
CA PRO A 162 -7.57 -22.00 -0.03
C PRO A 162 -8.78 -21.95 0.91
N ALA A 163 -9.28 -23.14 1.29
CA ALA A 163 -10.44 -23.30 2.17
C ALA A 163 -10.14 -23.03 3.66
N THR A 164 -9.02 -22.37 3.98
CA THR A 164 -8.66 -22.06 5.36
C THR A 164 -9.54 -20.94 5.94
N ASP A 165 -10.08 -21.19 7.13
CA ASP A 165 -10.91 -20.25 7.91
C ASP A 165 -10.06 -19.09 8.43
N GLY A 166 -9.74 -18.12 7.57
CA GLY A 166 -8.99 -16.93 7.99
C GLY A 166 -8.66 -15.95 6.86
N PRO A 167 -8.36 -14.67 7.18
CA PRO A 167 -7.82 -13.74 6.21
C PRO A 167 -6.41 -14.18 5.81
N VAL A 168 -6.24 -14.66 4.56
CA VAL A 168 -4.92 -14.89 3.95
C VAL A 168 -4.12 -13.58 4.06
N ARG A 169 -3.02 -13.61 4.83
CA ARG A 169 -2.11 -12.48 5.00
C ARG A 169 -1.07 -12.47 3.88
N LEU A 170 -0.39 -11.35 3.68
CA LEU A 170 0.86 -11.31 2.90
C LEU A 170 2.03 -11.74 3.80
N ASP A 171 2.01 -12.98 4.29
CA ASP A 171 3.13 -13.56 5.04
C ASP A 171 3.73 -14.76 4.31
N CYS A 172 5.03 -14.99 4.53
CA CYS A 172 5.78 -16.06 3.87
C CYS A 172 5.45 -17.46 4.40
N ALA A 173 4.65 -17.57 5.48
CA ALA A 173 4.35 -18.83 6.14
C ALA A 173 3.00 -19.43 5.70
N SER A 174 2.04 -18.61 5.25
CA SER A 174 0.69 -19.07 4.89
C SER A 174 0.00 -18.22 3.81
N GLY A 175 0.74 -17.26 3.23
CA GLY A 175 0.19 -16.17 2.46
C GLY A 175 0.51 -16.20 0.97
N PHE A 176 0.17 -15.10 0.31
CA PHE A 176 0.51 -14.88 -1.09
C PHE A 176 2.03 -14.79 -1.31
N GLY A 177 2.51 -15.40 -2.39
CA GLY A 177 3.81 -15.06 -2.96
C GLY A 177 3.84 -13.62 -3.49
N ALA A 178 5.01 -13.08 -3.77
CA ALA A 178 5.14 -11.74 -4.35
C ALA A 178 6.45 -11.62 -5.14
N ALA A 179 6.45 -10.74 -6.14
CA ALA A 179 7.60 -10.50 -7.00
C ALA A 179 7.96 -9.01 -7.03
N SER A 180 9.26 -8.70 -7.01
CA SER A 180 9.78 -7.34 -7.06
C SER A 180 9.26 -6.53 -8.27
N PRO A 181 9.20 -7.05 -9.51
CA PRO A 181 8.71 -6.30 -10.66
C PRO A 181 7.27 -5.76 -10.48
N VAL A 182 6.39 -6.52 -9.83
CA VAL A 182 5.01 -6.09 -9.56
C VAL A 182 4.97 -5.13 -8.37
N THR A 183 5.51 -5.55 -7.22
CA THR A 183 5.45 -4.77 -5.98
C THR A 183 6.15 -3.41 -6.10
N ALA A 184 7.30 -3.35 -6.78
CA ALA A 184 7.98 -2.09 -7.07
C ALA A 184 7.18 -1.21 -8.04
N SER A 185 6.57 -1.80 -9.09
CA SER A 185 5.75 -1.06 -10.04
C SER A 185 4.53 -0.41 -9.37
N PHE A 186 3.88 -1.07 -8.41
CA PHE A 186 2.82 -0.44 -7.60
C PHE A 186 3.30 0.86 -6.93
N GLY A 187 4.50 0.82 -6.33
CA GLY A 187 5.12 2.00 -5.70
C GLY A 187 5.45 3.11 -6.70
N LEU A 188 6.00 2.74 -7.87
CA LEU A 188 6.33 3.69 -8.94
C LEU A 188 5.09 4.38 -9.52
N PHE A 189 4.00 3.62 -9.74
CA PHE A 189 2.73 4.19 -10.16
C PHE A 189 2.19 5.15 -9.09
N ALA A 190 2.21 4.76 -7.81
CA ALA A 190 1.71 5.62 -6.73
C ALA A 190 2.49 6.94 -6.64
N ALA A 191 3.82 6.88 -6.70
CA ALA A 191 4.69 8.06 -6.71
C ALA A 191 4.40 8.97 -7.91
N SER A 192 4.33 8.40 -9.12
CA SER A 192 4.02 9.14 -10.35
C SER A 192 2.67 9.84 -10.26
N ARG A 193 1.62 9.19 -9.73
CA ARG A 193 0.31 9.81 -9.54
C ARG A 193 0.35 10.98 -8.57
N LEU A 194 1.05 10.82 -7.45
CA LEU A 194 1.14 11.88 -6.46
C LEU A 194 1.90 13.10 -7.01
N LEU A 195 3.06 12.88 -7.65
CA LEU A 195 3.85 13.94 -8.28
C LEU A 195 3.02 14.71 -9.32
N ASN A 196 2.29 14.01 -10.19
CA ASN A 196 1.40 14.64 -11.18
C ASN A 196 0.31 15.50 -10.53
N ARG A 197 -0.23 15.06 -9.39
CA ARG A 197 -1.25 15.82 -8.64
C ARG A 197 -0.66 17.08 -8.00
N ILE A 198 0.56 16.99 -7.46
CA ILE A 198 1.29 18.13 -6.90
C ILE A 198 1.59 19.15 -8.00
N ALA A 199 2.14 18.71 -9.13
CA ALA A 199 2.47 19.60 -10.26
C ALA A 199 1.24 20.35 -10.80
N ARG A 200 0.08 19.67 -10.91
CA ARG A 200 -1.17 20.32 -11.33
C ARG A 200 -1.67 21.40 -10.38
N ARG A 201 -1.43 21.23 -9.07
CA ARG A 201 -1.79 22.24 -8.06
C ARG A 201 -0.86 23.45 -8.08
N ALA A 202 0.41 23.25 -8.40
CA ALA A 202 1.37 24.36 -8.52
C ALA A 202 1.09 25.25 -9.73
N ASN A 203 0.44 24.71 -10.77
CA ASN A 203 0.06 25.43 -11.98
C ASN A 203 -1.35 26.07 -11.92
N GLN A 204 -2.03 26.01 -10.77
CA GLN A 204 -3.32 26.65 -10.51
C GLN A 204 -3.12 27.88 -9.64
#